data_AF-A0A929I8M3-F1
#
_entry.id   AF-A0A929I8M3-F1
#
_cell.length_a   1.000
_cell.length_b   1.000
_cell.length_c   1.000
_cell.angle_alpha   90.00
_cell.angle_beta   90.00
_cell.angle_gamma   90.00
#
_symmetry.space_group_name_H-M   'P 1'
#
loop_
_entity.id
_entity.type
_entity.pdbx_description
1 polymer ?
#
loop_
_entity_poly.entity_id
_entity_poly.type
_entity_poly.pdbx_seq_one_letter_code
_entity_poly.pdbx_strand_id
1 'polypeptide(L)' 'MKAKYLDTLKEYNEKFGAARVREIEDKFRTLEEEIMSENESVLTWLPPRKKDETIGTLLQKTYQDLINEMEEEMGK' A
#
# COMPACT_ATOMS: atom_id res chain seq x y z
N MET A 1 -1.50 8.33 -5.32
CA MET A 1 -0.96 6.97 -5.09
C MET A 1 -1.99 6.00 -4.54
N LYS A 2 -2.53 6.20 -3.33
CA LYS A 2 -3.55 5.31 -2.76
C LYS A 2 -4.76 5.07 -3.69
N ALA A 3 -5.30 6.12 -4.32
CA ALA A 3 -6.39 5.97 -5.28
C ALA A 3 -6.00 5.07 -6.47
N LYS A 4 -4.85 5.32 -7.11
CA LYS A 4 -4.32 4.47 -8.18
C LYS A 4 -4.13 3.03 -7.72
N TYR A 5 -3.61 2.80 -6.52
CA TYR A 5 -3.48 1.46 -5.95
C TYR A 5 -4.82 0.73 -5.86
N LEU A 6 -5.87 1.39 -5.36
CA LEU A 6 -7.22 0.81 -5.28
C LEU A 6 -7.80 0.52 -6.67
N ASP A 7 -7.61 1.42 -7.63
CA ASP A 7 -8.06 1.23 -9.00
C ASP A 7 -7.34 0.04 -9.67
N THR A 8 -6.00 -0.03 -9.54
CA THR A 8 -5.18 -1.15 -10.04
C THR A 8 -5.57 -2.47 -9.37
N LEU A 9 -5.84 -2.47 -8.06
CA LEU A 9 -6.24 -3.66 -7.31
C LEU A 9 -7.62 -4.18 -7.74
N LYS A 10 -8.54 -3.28 -8.10
CA LYS A 10 -9.82 -3.65 -8.70
C LYS A 10 -9.64 -4.31 -10.08
N GLU A 11 -8.83 -3.72 -10.95
CA GLU A 11 -8.53 -4.32 -12.27
C GLU A 11 -7.82 -5.68 -12.13
N TYR A 12 -6.88 -5.76 -11.19
CA TYR A 12 -6.16 -6.98 -10.87
C TYR A 12 -7.09 -8.09 -10.35
N ASN A 13 -8.08 -7.74 -9.52
CA ASN A 13 -9.15 -8.65 -9.09
C ASN A 13 -9.98 -9.17 -10.26
N GLU A 14 -10.34 -8.30 -11.20
CA GLU A 14 -11.12 -8.69 -12.38
C GLU A 14 -10.36 -9.68 -13.28
N LYS A 15 -9.03 -9.61 -13.32
CA LYS A 15 -8.18 -10.46 -14.15
C LYS A 15 -7.75 -11.77 -13.48
N PHE A 16 -7.41 -11.73 -12.20
CA PHE A 16 -6.80 -12.86 -11.48
C PHE A 16 -7.65 -13.42 -10.33
N GLY A 17 -8.71 -12.71 -9.94
CA GLY A 17 -9.63 -13.11 -8.88
C GLY A 17 -9.14 -12.81 -7.47
N ALA A 18 -10.03 -13.05 -6.50
CA ALA A 18 -9.86 -12.63 -5.11
C ALA A 18 -8.67 -13.29 -4.39
N ALA A 19 -8.24 -14.48 -4.81
CA ALA A 19 -7.11 -15.17 -4.18
C ALA A 19 -5.80 -14.38 -4.37
N ARG A 20 -5.56 -13.87 -5.58
CA ARG A 20 -4.37 -13.07 -5.90
C ARG A 20 -4.42 -11.69 -5.27
N VAL A 21 -5.60 -11.07 -5.22
CA VAL A 21 -5.80 -9.80 -4.49
C VAL A 21 -5.42 -9.96 -3.03
N ARG A 22 -5.84 -11.05 -2.40
CA ARG A 22 -5.52 -11.33 -1.00
C ARG A 22 -4.01 -11.42 -0.76
N GLU A 23 -3.25 -11.99 -1.68
CA GLU A 23 -1.78 -12.01 -1.60
C GLU A 23 -1.20 -10.60 -1.60
N ILE A 24 -1.70 -9.70 -2.47
CA ILE A 24 -1.28 -8.30 -2.51
C ILE A 24 -1.69 -7.55 -1.23
N GLU A 25 -2.88 -7.79 -0.71
CA GLU A 25 -3.35 -7.18 0.54
C GLU A 25 -2.55 -7.66 1.77
N ASP A 26 -2.20 -8.95 1.83
CA ASP A 26 -1.37 -9.51 2.90
C ASP A 26 0.06 -8.96 2.83
N LYS A 27 0.62 -8.78 1.62
CA LYS A 27 1.89 -8.07 1.42
C LYS A 27 1.80 -6.61 1.88
N PHE A 28 0.74 -5.90 1.48
CA PHE A 28 0.52 -4.51 1.90
C PHE A 28 0.47 -4.40 3.42
N ARG A 29 -0.29 -5.27 4.11
CA ARG A 29 -0.38 -5.26 5.57
C ARG A 29 0.98 -5.45 6.23
N THR A 30 1.77 -6.40 5.73
CA THR A 30 3.12 -6.67 6.27
C THR A 30 4.03 -5.44 6.12
N LEU A 31 4.03 -4.81 4.95
CA LEU A 31 4.83 -3.60 4.68
C LEU A 31 4.33 -2.39 5.47
N GLU A 32 3.02 -2.26 5.66
CA GLU A 32 2.43 -1.21 6.49
C GLU A 32 2.84 -1.38 7.96
N GLU A 33 2.77 -2.59 8.51
CA GLU A 33 3.21 -2.89 9.87
C GLU A 33 4.70 -2.58 10.07
N GLU A 34 5.56 -2.96 9.12
CA GLU A 34 7.00 -2.66 9.14
C GLU A 34 7.25 -1.15 9.15
N ILE A 35 6.65 -0.41 8.21
CA ILE A 35 6.78 1.05 8.13
C ILE A 35 6.30 1.72 9.41
N MET A 36 5.18 1.26 9.97
CA MET A 36 4.64 1.82 11.21
C MET A 36 5.57 1.54 12.40
N SER A 37 6.16 0.34 12.47
CA SER A 37 7.12 -0.03 13.51
C SER A 37 8.42 0.77 13.40
N GLU A 38 8.98 0.92 12.19
CA GLU A 38 10.21 1.69 11.96
C GLU A 38 10.04 3.18 12.30
N ASN A 39 8.83 3.71 12.11
CA ASN A 39 8.53 5.12 12.30
C ASN A 39 7.75 5.41 13.59
N GLU A 40 7.58 4.43 14.48
CA GLU A 40 6.75 4.54 15.69
C GLU A 40 7.13 5.76 16.53
N SER A 41 8.44 5.95 16.74
CA SER A 41 8.97 7.08 17.52
C SER A 41 8.55 8.42 16.93
N VAL A 42 8.68 8.61 15.61
CA VAL A 42 8.29 9.85 14.91
C VAL A 42 6.77 10.04 14.96
N LEU A 43 6.00 8.99 14.69
CA LEU A 43 4.54 9.03 14.62
C LEU A 43 3.89 9.30 15.98
N THR A 44 4.54 8.94 17.08
CA THR A 44 4.04 9.17 18.45
C THR A 44 4.07 10.64 18.84
N TRP A 45 5.04 11.41 18.34
CA TRP A 45 5.18 12.84 18.66
C TRP A 45 4.36 13.78 17.77
N LEU A 46 3.75 13.25 16.70
CA LEU A 46 2.99 14.07 15.75
C LEU A 46 1.54 14.30 16.22
N PRO A 47 1.00 15.52 16.04
CA PRO A 47 -0.42 15.74 16.22
C PRO A 47 -1.22 14.94 15.18
N PRO A 48 -2.47 14.52 15.49
CA PRO A 48 -3.22 13.55 14.67
C PRO A 48 -3.26 13.88 13.17
N ARG A 49 -3.55 15.14 12.82
CA ARG A 49 -3.57 15.57 11.42
C ARG A 49 -2.24 15.33 10.69
N LYS A 50 -1.10 15.64 11.34
CA LYS A 50 0.22 15.44 10.75
C LYS A 50 0.60 13.96 10.72
N LYS A 51 0.14 13.18 11.69
CA LYS A 51 0.33 11.73 11.72
C LYS A 51 -0.28 11.08 10.48
N ASP A 52 -1.52 11.42 10.13
CA ASP A 52 -2.19 10.90 8.93
C ASP A 52 -1.49 11.33 7.63
N GLU A 53 -1.08 12.60 7.54
CA GLU A 53 -0.31 13.12 6.41
C GLU A 53 1.04 12.37 6.27
N THR A 54 1.76 12.15 7.37
CA THR A 54 3.04 11.43 7.39
C THR A 54 2.88 9.95 7.03
N ILE A 55 1.89 9.26 7.59
CA ILE A 55 1.60 7.86 7.21
C ILE A 55 1.29 7.77 5.72
N GLY A 56 0.45 8.70 5.21
CA GLY A 56 0.13 8.77 3.79
C GLY A 56 1.37 8.94 2.91
N THR A 57 2.34 9.76 3.34
CA THR A 57 3.64 9.93 2.67
C THR A 57 4.51 8.68 2.75
N LEU A 58 4.65 8.07 3.93
CA LEU A 58 5.47 6.87 4.14
C LEU A 58 5.01 5.71 3.26
N LEU A 59 3.69 5.54 3.11
CA LEU A 59 3.10 4.49 2.29
C LEU A 59 3.12 4.77 0.78
N GLN A 60 3.51 5.97 0.31
CA GLN A 60 3.51 6.29 -1.13
C GLN A 60 4.38 5.32 -1.94
N LYS A 61 5.56 5.00 -1.41
CA LYS A 61 6.48 4.06 -2.06
C LYS A 61 5.88 2.66 -2.10
N THR A 62 5.35 2.18 -0.99
CA THR A 62 4.65 0.88 -0.91
C THR A 62 3.52 0.77 -1.92
N TYR A 63 2.69 1.82 -2.05
CA TYR A 63 1.64 1.84 -3.06
C TYR A 63 2.21 1.78 -4.48
N GLN A 64 3.29 2.51 -4.78
CA GLN A 64 3.92 2.48 -6.10
C GLN A 64 4.48 1.09 -6.42
N ASP A 65 5.19 0.48 -5.47
CA ASP A 65 5.83 -0.82 -5.67
C ASP A 65 4.78 -1.92 -5.91
N LEU A 66 3.68 -1.93 -5.15
CA LEU A 66 2.58 -2.88 -5.36
C LEU A 66 1.80 -2.61 -6.66
N ILE A 67 1.64 -1.35 -7.06
CA ILE A 67 1.06 -1.01 -8.37
C ILE A 67 1.93 -1.57 -9.48
N ASN A 68 3.25 -1.41 -9.40
CA ASN A 68 4.17 -1.92 -10.41
C ASN A 68 4.12 -3.44 -10.47
N GLU A 69 4.13 -4.13 -9.32
CA GLU A 69 4.00 -5.60 -9.27
C GLU A 69 2.72 -6.07 -9.97
N MET A 70 1.58 -5.46 -9.65
CA MET A 70 0.30 -5.79 -10.30
C MET A 70 0.32 -5.44 -11.79
N GLU A 71 0.87 -4.30 -12.19
CA GLU A 71 0.98 -3.88 -13.60
C GLU A 71 1.86 -4.85 -14.41
N GLU A 72 3.01 -5.25 -13.87
CA GLU A 72 3.92 -6.24 -14.46
C GLU A 72 3.24 -7.59 -14.66
N GLU A 73 2.55 -8.11 -13.63
CA GLU A 73 1.80 -9.37 -13.74
C GLU A 73 0.64 -9.26 -14.75
N MET A 74 0.01 -8.08 -14.83
CA MET A 74 -1.00 -7.79 -15.84
C MET A 74 -0.42 -7.63 -17.25
N GLY A 75 0.91 -7.52 -17.41
CA GLY A 75 1.58 -7.28 -18.69
C GLY A 75 1.43 -5.84 -19.20
N LYS A 76 1.41 -4.87 -18.29
CA LYS A 76 1.34 -3.43 -18.58
C LYS A 76 2.69 -2.74 -18.50
#